data_AF-A0A949QD33-F1
#
_entry.id   AF-A0A949QD33-F1
#
_cell.length_a   1.000
_cell.length_b   1.000
_cell.length_c   1.000
_cell.angle_alpha   90.00
_cell.angle_beta   90.00
_cell.angle_gamma   90.00
#
_symmetry.space_group_name_H-M   'P 1'
#
loop_
_entity.id
_entity.type
_entity.pdbx_description
1 polymer ?
#
loop_
_entity_poly.entity_id
_entity_poly.type
_entity_poly.pdbx_seq_one_letter_code
_entity_poly.pdbx_strand_id
1 'polypeptide(L)'
;RLIPLAVLDEFQSAGVFVNWWRTIRYDLKTIVTSGWFHGLIPDAYLIAAFFQPEADAIELLEAKVAEDQGALAEAVETAQEVAGFEPEEDEKVTATLIKKALKDLIDDLKGSAGAGAAKERKGLIDARDAITAVEVRIKANKERLRELQFELDLKLTLKRVGAEDEQAESKELIRSIDEQIAGLDAKDPEDKKRIAALTRDKAALARRCARADSLLAEIGGQLTEQEAKDLILKKIYDLVANEQTRYLNAARRRLIAVCENLWDKYAVSSRDLEAERADTLRELDGLLDGLGYLE
;
A
#
# COMPACT_ATOMS: atom_id res chain seq x y z
N ARG A 1 29.53 -35.28 -21.18
CA ARG A 1 29.15 -35.54 -19.77
C ARG A 1 28.48 -34.28 -19.25
N LEU A 2 27.19 -34.31 -18.93
CA LEU A 2 26.52 -33.19 -18.27
C LEU A 2 27.01 -33.17 -16.81
N ILE A 3 27.86 -32.21 -16.49
CA ILE A 3 28.35 -32.00 -15.14
C ILE A 3 27.21 -31.32 -14.38
N PRO A 4 26.79 -31.82 -13.20
CA PRO A 4 25.82 -31.13 -12.38
C PRO A 4 26.36 -29.74 -12.05
N LEU A 5 25.58 -28.70 -12.36
CA LEU A 5 25.98 -27.29 -12.24
C LEU A 5 26.30 -26.85 -10.80
N ALA A 6 26.04 -27.70 -9.79
CA ALA A 6 26.27 -27.42 -8.36
C ALA A 6 25.90 -25.96 -8.03
N VAL A 7 24.67 -25.58 -8.40
CA VAL A 7 24.24 -24.17 -8.50
C VAL A 7 24.50 -23.40 -7.21
N LEU A 8 24.38 -24.09 -6.07
CA LEU A 8 24.89 -23.65 -4.78
C LEU A 8 25.97 -24.60 -4.30
N ASP A 9 27.08 -24.04 -3.80
CA ASP A 9 28.12 -24.81 -3.12
C ASP A 9 27.70 -25.17 -1.66
N GLU A 10 28.53 -25.97 -0.99
CA GLU A 10 28.27 -26.41 0.40
C GLU A 10 28.20 -25.22 1.37
N PHE A 11 29.05 -24.21 1.20
CA PHE A 11 29.07 -23.02 2.05
C PHE A 11 27.83 -22.15 1.84
N GLN A 12 27.35 -22.04 0.60
CA GLN A 12 26.13 -21.32 0.25
C GLN A 12 24.90 -22.05 0.80
N SER A 13 24.87 -23.38 0.69
CA SER A 13 23.77 -24.20 1.23
C SER A 13 23.73 -24.15 2.77
N ALA A 14 24.89 -24.24 3.42
CA ALA A 14 25.01 -24.02 4.86
C ALA A 14 24.62 -22.59 5.24
N GLY A 15 24.98 -21.59 4.43
CA GLY A 15 24.59 -20.19 4.60
C GLY A 15 23.08 -19.98 4.55
N VAL A 16 22.38 -20.58 3.57
CA VAL A 16 20.90 -20.59 3.50
C VAL A 16 20.31 -21.14 4.79
N PHE A 17 20.76 -22.31 5.23
CA PHE A 17 20.26 -22.94 6.45
C PHE A 17 20.51 -22.09 7.69
N VAL A 18 21.72 -21.57 7.88
CA VAL A 18 22.08 -20.76 9.05
C VAL A 18 21.27 -19.47 9.10
N ASN A 19 21.08 -18.80 7.97
CA ASN A 19 20.29 -17.57 7.91
C ASN A 19 18.81 -17.84 8.20
N TRP A 20 18.24 -18.88 7.58
CA TRP A 20 16.88 -19.30 7.89
C TRP A 20 16.72 -19.68 9.36
N TRP A 21 17.62 -20.49 9.91
CA TRP A 21 17.59 -20.93 11.32
C TRP A 21 17.63 -19.75 12.29
N ARG A 22 18.49 -18.76 12.02
CA ARG A 22 18.56 -17.53 12.84
C ARG A 22 17.23 -16.80 12.90
N THR A 23 16.48 -16.80 11.79
CA THR A 23 15.16 -16.17 11.70
C THR A 23 14.10 -16.96 12.46
N ILE A 24 14.04 -18.29 12.29
CA ILE A 24 12.90 -19.09 12.80
C ILE A 24 13.11 -19.70 14.19
N ARG A 25 14.33 -19.67 14.76
CA ARG A 25 14.62 -20.37 16.03
C ARG A 25 13.71 -19.98 17.19
N TYR A 26 13.28 -18.71 17.23
CA TYR A 26 12.38 -18.22 18.27
C TYR A 26 10.95 -18.66 18.01
N ASP A 27 10.50 -18.67 16.76
CA ASP A 27 9.20 -19.21 16.38
C ASP A 27 9.11 -20.69 16.75
N LEU A 28 10.14 -21.49 16.47
CA LEU A 28 10.21 -22.90 16.88
C LEU A 28 10.12 -23.06 18.39
N LYS A 29 10.82 -22.21 19.15
CA LYS A 29 10.73 -22.22 20.62
C LYS A 29 9.30 -21.93 21.07
N THR A 30 8.65 -20.93 20.48
CA THR A 30 7.25 -20.59 20.78
C THR A 30 6.30 -21.74 20.42
N ILE A 31 6.53 -22.44 19.31
CA ILE A 31 5.74 -23.62 18.93
C ILE A 31 5.85 -24.71 19.98
N VAL A 32 7.05 -24.95 20.51
CA VAL A 32 7.28 -25.96 21.56
C VAL A 32 6.63 -25.54 22.88
N THR A 33 6.65 -24.26 23.25
CA THR A 33 6.11 -23.81 24.54
C THR A 33 4.61 -23.58 24.54
N SER A 34 4.06 -23.07 23.44
CA SER A 34 2.70 -22.50 23.36
C SER A 34 1.86 -23.10 22.23
N GLY A 35 2.37 -24.11 21.52
CA GLY A 35 1.70 -24.71 20.37
C GLY A 35 1.64 -23.77 19.17
N TRP A 36 0.64 -23.97 18.31
CA TRP A 36 0.44 -23.17 17.08
C TRP A 36 -0.17 -21.80 17.39
N PHE A 37 0.57 -20.99 18.14
CA PHE A 37 0.14 -19.69 18.61
C PHE A 37 -0.07 -18.71 17.45
N HIS A 38 -1.26 -18.10 17.38
CA HIS A 38 -1.64 -17.19 16.29
C HIS A 38 -0.68 -15.99 16.12
N GLY A 39 -0.02 -15.54 17.20
CA GLY A 39 0.95 -14.44 17.14
C GLY A 39 2.20 -14.74 16.31
N LEU A 40 2.43 -16.00 15.92
CA LEU A 40 3.50 -16.38 14.99
C LEU A 40 3.15 -16.12 13.53
N ILE A 41 1.88 -15.84 13.22
CA ILE A 41 1.36 -15.63 11.86
C ILE A 41 1.30 -14.13 11.59
N PRO A 42 2.06 -13.58 10.63
CA PRO A 42 1.93 -12.19 10.20
C PRO A 42 0.58 -11.93 9.52
N ASP A 43 0.07 -10.71 9.61
CA ASP A 43 -1.25 -10.35 9.04
C ASP A 43 -1.35 -10.67 7.55
N ALA A 44 -0.28 -10.48 6.78
CA ALA A 44 -0.25 -10.80 5.35
C ALA A 44 -0.66 -12.25 5.04
N TYR A 45 -0.33 -13.22 5.91
CA TYR A 45 -0.73 -14.61 5.71
C TYR A 45 -2.21 -14.85 6.03
N LEU A 46 -2.76 -14.16 7.04
CA LEU A 46 -4.19 -14.21 7.35
C LEU A 46 -5.02 -13.53 6.29
N ILE A 47 -4.58 -12.35 5.82
CA ILE A 47 -5.21 -11.62 4.73
C ILE A 47 -5.25 -12.51 3.48
N ALA A 48 -4.12 -13.07 3.06
CA ALA A 48 -4.06 -13.92 1.88
C ALA A 48 -4.92 -15.20 2.00
N ALA A 49 -5.13 -15.72 3.21
CA ALA A 49 -5.91 -16.93 3.42
C ALA A 49 -7.42 -16.68 3.55
N PHE A 50 -7.83 -15.58 4.18
CA PHE A 50 -9.21 -15.36 4.61
C PHE A 50 -9.83 -14.05 4.12
N PHE A 51 -9.03 -13.03 3.84
CA PHE A 51 -9.51 -11.65 3.60
C PHE A 51 -8.91 -11.02 2.34
N GLN A 52 -8.59 -11.85 1.35
CA GLN A 52 -8.08 -11.37 0.06
C GLN A 52 -9.08 -10.44 -0.64
N PRO A 53 -10.41 -10.72 -0.67
CA PRO A 53 -11.37 -9.81 -1.28
C PRO A 53 -11.40 -8.41 -0.63
N GLU A 54 -11.25 -8.33 0.69
CA GLU A 54 -11.14 -7.07 1.42
C GLU A 54 -9.84 -6.33 1.08
N ALA A 55 -8.71 -7.03 1.00
CA ALA A 55 -7.43 -6.46 0.60
C ALA A 55 -7.48 -5.92 -0.84
N ASP A 56 -8.05 -6.69 -1.77
CA ASP A 56 -8.23 -6.30 -3.16
C ASP A 56 -9.13 -5.05 -3.27
N ALA A 57 -10.18 -4.96 -2.46
CA ALA A 57 -11.07 -3.80 -2.41
C ALA A 57 -10.36 -2.54 -1.88
N ILE A 58 -9.49 -2.70 -0.88
CA ILE A 58 -8.63 -1.62 -0.36
C ILE A 58 -7.66 -1.16 -1.44
N GLU A 59 -6.94 -2.08 -2.09
CA GLU A 59 -5.99 -1.77 -3.17
C GLU A 59 -6.66 -1.04 -4.33
N LEU A 60 -7.86 -1.50 -4.75
CA LEU A 60 -8.63 -0.83 -5.80
C LEU A 60 -9.02 0.61 -5.41
N LEU A 61 -9.34 0.84 -4.14
CA LEU A 61 -9.71 2.16 -3.66
C LEU A 61 -8.50 3.07 -3.48
N GLU A 62 -7.35 2.54 -3.07
CA GLU A 62 -6.07 3.25 -3.07
C GLU A 62 -5.67 3.69 -4.48
N ALA A 63 -5.81 2.80 -5.47
CA ALA A 63 -5.58 3.12 -6.87
C ALA A 63 -6.52 4.24 -7.36
N LYS A 64 -7.81 4.19 -7.01
CA LYS A 64 -8.78 5.26 -7.33
C LYS A 64 -8.43 6.59 -6.66
N VAL A 65 -7.96 6.58 -5.41
CA VAL A 65 -7.51 7.79 -4.73
C VAL A 65 -6.29 8.39 -5.44
N ALA A 66 -5.35 7.55 -5.89
CA ALA A 66 -4.20 8.01 -6.65
C ALA A 66 -4.60 8.58 -8.03
N GLU A 67 -5.52 7.93 -8.74
CA GLU A 67 -6.10 8.41 -9.99
C GLU A 67 -6.79 9.77 -9.80
N ASP A 68 -7.62 9.91 -8.76
CA ASP A 68 -8.30 11.15 -8.43
C ASP A 68 -7.32 12.27 -8.04
N GLN A 69 -6.18 11.94 -7.41
CA GLN A 69 -5.11 12.90 -7.15
C GLN A 69 -4.46 13.39 -8.44
N GLY A 70 -4.28 12.52 -9.44
CA GLY A 70 -3.86 12.90 -10.79
C GLY A 70 -4.88 13.82 -11.46
N ALA A 71 -6.16 13.44 -11.45
CA ALA A 71 -7.24 14.27 -12.00
C ALA A 71 -7.36 15.64 -11.30
N LEU A 72 -7.05 15.72 -10.00
CA LEU A 72 -7.00 16.99 -9.28
C LEU A 72 -5.85 17.86 -9.80
N ALA A 73 -4.68 17.29 -10.06
CA ALA A 73 -3.56 18.04 -10.63
C ALA A 73 -3.91 18.60 -12.02
N GLU A 74 -4.50 17.79 -12.89
CA GLU A 74 -4.97 18.22 -14.22
C GLU A 74 -6.04 19.32 -14.13
N ALA A 75 -6.99 19.19 -13.21
CA ALA A 75 -8.03 20.20 -12.98
C ALA A 75 -7.44 21.53 -12.45
N VAL A 76 -6.40 21.46 -11.62
CA VAL A 76 -5.69 22.65 -11.11
C VAL A 76 -4.91 23.34 -12.23
N GLU A 77 -4.23 22.58 -13.10
CA GLU A 77 -3.52 23.12 -14.27
C GLU A 77 -4.50 23.79 -15.24
N THR A 78 -5.59 23.10 -15.60
CA THR A 78 -6.66 23.67 -16.45
C THR A 78 -7.20 24.97 -15.86
N ALA A 79 -7.46 24.98 -14.56
CA ALA A 79 -7.97 26.16 -13.88
C ALA A 79 -6.96 27.30 -13.77
N GLN A 80 -5.67 26.99 -13.67
CA GLN A 80 -4.59 27.98 -13.73
C GLN A 80 -4.57 28.66 -15.11
N GLU A 81 -4.66 27.89 -16.20
CA GLU A 81 -4.74 28.43 -17.55
C GLU A 81 -5.99 29.30 -17.76
N VAL A 82 -7.16 28.82 -17.32
CA VAL A 82 -8.43 29.56 -17.42
C VAL A 82 -8.39 30.86 -16.61
N ALA A 83 -7.70 30.87 -15.47
CA ALA A 83 -7.51 32.06 -14.64
C ALA A 83 -6.43 33.01 -15.18
N GLY A 84 -5.62 32.59 -16.17
CA GLY A 84 -4.42 33.31 -16.57
C GLY A 84 -3.47 33.53 -15.40
N PHE A 85 -3.40 32.58 -14.45
CA PHE A 85 -2.65 32.72 -13.22
C PHE A 85 -1.18 32.39 -13.45
N GLU A 86 -0.33 33.42 -13.31
CA GLU A 86 1.12 33.29 -13.35
C GLU A 86 1.67 33.21 -11.92
N PRO A 87 2.20 32.04 -11.48
CA PRO A 87 2.82 31.90 -10.16
C PRO A 87 4.14 32.67 -10.09
N GLU A 88 4.49 33.18 -8.92
CA GLU A 88 5.83 33.72 -8.66
C GLU A 88 6.90 32.60 -8.72
N GLU A 89 8.19 32.96 -8.91
CA GLU A 89 9.30 32.00 -9.17
C GLU A 89 9.42 30.84 -8.15
N ASP A 90 8.85 30.99 -6.94
CA ASP A 90 8.85 29.97 -5.88
C ASP A 90 7.43 29.57 -5.38
N GLU A 91 6.36 30.05 -6.02
CA GLU A 91 4.98 29.76 -5.58
C GLU A 91 4.48 28.42 -6.12
N LYS A 92 4.24 27.46 -5.22
CA LYS A 92 3.59 26.20 -5.60
C LYS A 92 2.12 26.44 -5.91
N VAL A 93 1.73 26.14 -7.15
CA VAL A 93 0.33 26.14 -7.56
C VAL A 93 -0.42 25.03 -6.82
N THR A 94 -1.38 25.42 -5.98
CA THR A 94 -2.22 24.49 -5.22
C THR A 94 -3.70 24.70 -5.55
N ALA A 95 -4.52 23.67 -5.36
CA ALA A 95 -5.97 23.76 -5.52
C ALA A 95 -6.59 24.90 -4.68
N THR A 96 -6.08 25.14 -3.47
CA THR A 96 -6.54 26.23 -2.61
C THR A 96 -6.22 27.60 -3.19
N LEU A 97 -4.99 27.79 -3.68
CA LEU A 97 -4.53 29.02 -4.31
C LEU A 97 -5.35 29.34 -5.57
N ILE A 98 -5.48 28.37 -6.48
CA ILE A 98 -6.20 28.55 -7.73
C ILE A 98 -7.69 28.79 -7.50
N LYS A 99 -8.34 28.05 -6.57
CA LYS A 99 -9.74 28.34 -6.21
C LYS A 99 -9.94 29.75 -5.65
N LYS A 100 -8.96 30.30 -4.93
CA LYS A 100 -9.00 31.69 -4.47
C LYS A 100 -8.90 32.66 -5.64
N ALA A 101 -7.93 32.48 -6.53
CA ALA A 101 -7.78 33.30 -7.74
C ALA A 101 -9.04 33.27 -8.62
N LEU A 102 -9.59 32.08 -8.88
CA LEU A 102 -10.86 31.92 -9.61
C LEU A 102 -12.02 32.66 -8.92
N LYS A 103 -12.10 32.60 -7.60
CA LYS A 103 -13.16 33.27 -6.85
C LYS A 103 -13.08 34.78 -6.99
N ASP A 104 -11.88 35.34 -6.85
CA ASP A 104 -11.65 36.78 -6.96
C ASP A 104 -12.04 37.27 -8.38
N LEU A 105 -11.61 36.56 -9.44
CA LEU A 105 -12.00 36.82 -10.83
C LEU A 105 -13.52 36.70 -11.07
N ILE A 106 -14.17 35.69 -10.49
CA ILE A 106 -15.63 35.51 -10.58
C ILE A 106 -16.37 36.67 -9.91
N ASP A 107 -15.86 37.17 -8.79
CA ASP A 107 -16.45 38.27 -8.03
C ASP A 107 -16.32 39.60 -8.78
N ASP A 108 -15.18 39.86 -9.41
CA ASP A 108 -14.96 41.04 -10.27
C ASP A 108 -15.89 41.06 -11.49
N LEU A 109 -16.13 39.91 -12.11
CA LEU A 109 -17.01 39.79 -13.28
C LEU A 109 -18.51 39.85 -12.96
N LYS A 110 -18.93 39.84 -11.69
CA LYS A 110 -20.37 39.90 -11.31
C LYS A 110 -21.07 41.19 -11.75
N GLY A 111 -20.34 42.29 -11.89
CA GLY A 111 -20.89 43.60 -12.27
C GLY A 111 -21.07 43.83 -13.77
N SER A 112 -20.51 42.97 -14.63
CA SER A 112 -20.50 43.17 -16.09
C SER A 112 -21.61 42.38 -16.79
N ALA A 113 -22.50 43.08 -17.51
CA ALA A 113 -23.67 42.48 -18.19
C ALA A 113 -23.42 42.06 -19.66
N GLY A 114 -22.17 42.12 -20.13
CA GLY A 114 -21.83 41.76 -21.52
C GLY A 114 -21.83 40.25 -21.76
N ALA A 115 -22.27 39.81 -22.95
CA ALA A 115 -22.28 38.39 -23.32
C ALA A 115 -20.88 37.73 -23.27
N GLY A 116 -19.81 38.49 -23.54
CA GLY A 116 -18.43 38.04 -23.37
C GLY A 116 -18.06 37.78 -21.90
N ALA A 117 -18.34 38.75 -21.01
CA ALA A 117 -18.07 38.64 -19.57
C ALA A 117 -18.87 37.48 -18.92
N ALA A 118 -20.11 37.24 -19.38
CA ALA A 118 -20.90 36.09 -18.93
C ALA A 118 -20.27 34.74 -19.32
N LYS A 119 -19.69 34.64 -20.52
CA LYS A 119 -19.03 33.42 -21.01
C LYS A 119 -17.73 33.14 -20.26
N GLU A 120 -16.92 34.16 -20.03
CA GLU A 120 -15.67 34.07 -19.26
C GLU A 120 -15.93 33.69 -17.81
N ARG A 121 -16.88 34.38 -17.15
CA ARG A 121 -17.31 34.04 -15.79
C ARG A 121 -17.80 32.60 -15.68
N LYS A 122 -18.48 32.08 -16.70
CA LYS A 122 -18.89 30.68 -16.74
C LYS A 122 -17.69 29.73 -16.77
N GLY A 123 -16.69 29.99 -17.61
CA GLY A 123 -15.46 29.18 -17.67
C GLY A 123 -14.73 29.10 -16.33
N LEU A 124 -14.62 30.22 -15.62
CA LEU A 124 -14.02 30.28 -14.28
C LEU A 124 -14.83 29.49 -13.24
N ILE A 125 -16.16 29.57 -13.30
CA ILE A 125 -17.05 28.78 -12.43
C ILE A 125 -16.89 27.30 -12.72
N ASP A 126 -16.94 26.90 -13.99
CA ASP A 126 -16.82 25.50 -14.42
C ASP A 126 -15.47 24.91 -13.96
N ALA A 127 -14.37 25.64 -14.10
CA ALA A 127 -13.03 25.24 -13.63
C ALA A 127 -12.95 25.10 -12.09
N ARG A 128 -13.53 26.05 -11.35
CA ARG A 128 -13.56 26.00 -9.87
C ARG A 128 -14.40 24.82 -9.37
N ASP A 129 -15.53 24.59 -10.02
CA ASP A 129 -16.47 23.54 -9.65
C ASP A 129 -15.89 22.15 -10.00
N ALA A 130 -15.11 22.04 -11.09
CA ALA A 130 -14.36 20.83 -11.43
C ALA A 130 -13.33 20.46 -10.34
N ILE A 131 -12.50 21.42 -9.88
CA ILE A 131 -11.57 21.20 -8.75
C ILE A 131 -12.35 20.73 -7.51
N THR A 132 -13.43 21.42 -7.18
CA THR A 132 -14.25 21.12 -5.99
C THR A 132 -14.86 19.71 -6.07
N ALA A 133 -15.35 19.31 -7.24
CA ALA A 133 -15.93 17.98 -7.45
C ALA A 133 -14.90 16.86 -7.24
N VAL A 134 -13.67 17.05 -7.74
CA VAL A 134 -12.59 16.07 -7.55
C VAL A 134 -12.15 16.00 -6.09
N GLU A 135 -12.00 17.14 -5.40
CA GLU A 135 -11.68 17.15 -3.96
C GLU A 135 -12.73 16.42 -3.10
N VAL A 136 -14.02 16.62 -3.40
CA VAL A 136 -15.11 15.90 -2.72
C VAL A 136 -14.99 14.40 -2.96
N ARG A 137 -14.69 13.98 -4.19
CA ARG A 137 -14.51 12.56 -4.54
C ARG A 137 -13.31 11.95 -3.82
N ILE A 138 -12.17 12.62 -3.79
CA ILE A 138 -10.98 12.19 -3.03
C ILE A 138 -11.34 12.04 -1.54
N LYS A 139 -12.04 13.01 -0.97
CA LYS A 139 -12.42 12.97 0.44
C LYS A 139 -13.31 11.75 0.73
N ALA A 140 -14.35 11.54 -0.08
CA ALA A 140 -15.26 10.40 0.06
C ALA A 140 -14.53 9.06 -0.09
N ASN A 141 -13.65 8.93 -1.09
CA ASN A 141 -12.86 7.71 -1.30
C ASN A 141 -11.88 7.45 -0.15
N LYS A 142 -11.26 8.49 0.42
CA LYS A 142 -10.38 8.36 1.61
C LYS A 142 -11.15 7.97 2.87
N GLU A 143 -12.35 8.51 3.06
CA GLU A 143 -13.22 8.11 4.18
C GLU A 143 -13.60 6.64 4.04
N ARG A 144 -14.02 6.22 2.84
CA ARG A 144 -14.34 4.82 2.56
C ARG A 144 -13.15 3.87 2.72
N LEU A 145 -11.94 4.33 2.35
CA LEU A 145 -10.71 3.57 2.52
C LEU A 145 -10.41 3.31 4.00
N ARG A 146 -10.54 4.35 4.84
CA ARG A 146 -10.36 4.21 6.29
C ARG A 146 -11.38 3.26 6.90
N GLU A 147 -12.63 3.31 6.45
CA GLU A 147 -13.69 2.37 6.89
C GLU A 147 -13.32 0.92 6.58
N LEU A 148 -12.91 0.63 5.33
CA LEU A 148 -12.52 -0.72 4.92
C LEU A 148 -11.27 -1.21 5.64
N GLN A 149 -10.26 -0.34 5.82
CA GLN A 149 -9.06 -0.66 6.59
C GLN A 149 -9.38 -1.00 8.04
N PHE A 150 -10.25 -0.21 8.69
CA PHE A 150 -10.71 -0.48 10.05
C PHE A 150 -11.52 -1.79 10.13
N GLU A 151 -12.38 -2.05 9.15
CA GLU A 151 -13.14 -3.30 9.11
C GLU A 151 -12.23 -4.53 8.93
N LEU A 152 -11.22 -4.44 8.07
CA LEU A 152 -10.23 -5.51 7.88
C LEU A 152 -9.43 -5.76 9.17
N ASP A 153 -8.98 -4.71 9.85
CA ASP A 153 -8.25 -4.82 11.12
C ASP A 153 -9.11 -5.49 12.21
N LEU A 154 -10.39 -5.11 12.29
CA LEU A 154 -11.35 -5.75 13.19
C LEU A 154 -11.54 -7.23 12.83
N LYS A 155 -11.71 -7.57 11.55
CA LYS A 155 -11.84 -8.96 11.08
C LYS A 155 -10.60 -9.79 11.39
N LEU A 156 -9.40 -9.23 11.26
CA LEU A 156 -8.14 -9.88 11.62
C LEU A 156 -8.07 -10.16 13.12
N THR A 157 -8.42 -9.18 13.96
CA THR A 157 -8.45 -9.34 15.41
C THR A 157 -9.45 -10.43 15.82
N LEU A 158 -10.68 -10.37 15.29
CA LEU A 158 -11.71 -11.39 15.53
C LEU A 158 -11.26 -12.77 15.05
N LYS A 159 -10.57 -12.87 13.91
CA LYS A 159 -10.03 -14.16 13.44
C LYS A 159 -8.98 -14.70 14.39
N ARG A 160 -8.13 -13.87 14.98
CA ARG A 160 -7.04 -14.30 15.87
C ARG A 160 -7.53 -14.72 17.25
N VAL A 161 -8.21 -13.82 17.94
CA VAL A 161 -8.54 -13.96 19.37
C VAL A 161 -10.02 -14.23 19.64
N GLY A 162 -10.86 -14.16 18.60
CA GLY A 162 -12.31 -14.29 18.75
C GLY A 162 -12.97 -12.99 19.23
N ALA A 163 -14.27 -13.07 19.51
CA ALA A 163 -15.06 -11.93 19.97
C ALA A 163 -14.96 -11.71 21.49
N GLU A 164 -14.44 -12.67 22.25
CA GLU A 164 -14.43 -12.60 23.71
C GLU A 164 -13.58 -11.44 24.24
N ASP A 165 -12.34 -11.31 23.74
CA ASP A 165 -11.42 -10.24 24.13
C ASP A 165 -11.96 -8.85 23.75
N GLU A 166 -12.45 -8.70 22.52
CA GLU A 166 -13.06 -7.45 22.02
C GLU A 166 -14.33 -7.05 22.81
N GLN A 167 -15.05 -8.04 23.33
CA GLN A 167 -16.28 -7.81 24.09
C GLN A 167 -16.03 -7.63 25.59
N ALA A 168 -14.87 -8.00 26.13
CA ALA A 168 -14.62 -8.05 27.56
C ALA A 168 -14.91 -6.70 28.24
N GLU A 169 -14.32 -5.62 27.74
CA GLU A 169 -14.55 -4.26 28.26
C GLU A 169 -16.03 -3.84 28.15
N SER A 170 -16.66 -4.14 27.01
CA SER A 170 -18.08 -3.80 26.80
C SER A 170 -18.99 -4.57 27.75
N LYS A 171 -18.67 -5.83 28.04
CA LYS A 171 -19.39 -6.69 29.00
C LYS A 171 -19.20 -6.20 30.44
N GLU A 172 -18.01 -5.75 30.82
CA GLU A 172 -17.75 -5.16 32.14
C GLU A 172 -18.51 -3.84 32.33
N LEU A 173 -18.51 -2.96 31.33
CA LEU A 173 -19.29 -1.73 31.36
C LEU A 173 -20.79 -2.00 31.47
N ILE A 174 -21.29 -2.99 30.72
CA ILE A 174 -22.69 -3.44 30.85
C ILE A 174 -22.98 -3.90 32.28
N ARG A 175 -22.09 -4.67 32.91
CA ARG A 175 -22.26 -5.12 34.30
C ARG A 175 -22.29 -3.95 35.28
N SER A 176 -21.39 -2.98 35.14
CA SER A 176 -21.37 -1.75 35.96
C SER A 176 -22.65 -0.93 35.78
N ILE A 177 -23.15 -0.81 34.54
CA ILE A 177 -24.42 -0.15 34.26
C ILE A 177 -25.58 -0.90 34.96
N ASP A 178 -25.59 -2.22 34.93
CA ASP A 178 -26.63 -3.03 35.59
C ASP A 178 -26.60 -2.87 37.12
N GLU A 179 -25.42 -2.83 37.73
CA GLU A 179 -25.24 -2.54 39.16
C GLU A 179 -25.74 -1.13 39.52
N GLN A 180 -25.45 -0.13 38.67
CA GLN A 180 -25.94 1.23 38.85
C GLN A 180 -27.47 1.31 38.74
N ILE A 181 -28.07 0.67 37.72
CA ILE A 181 -29.53 0.64 37.55
C ILE A 181 -30.20 -0.03 38.76
N ALA A 182 -29.63 -1.10 39.31
CA ALA A 182 -30.16 -1.80 40.47
C ALA A 182 -30.17 -0.94 41.76
N GLY A 183 -29.29 0.06 41.85
CA GLY A 183 -29.20 0.98 42.98
C GLY A 183 -30.12 2.21 42.89
N LEU A 184 -30.83 2.41 41.77
CA LEU A 184 -31.69 3.58 41.53
C LEU A 184 -33.18 3.27 41.80
N ASP A 185 -33.95 4.26 42.28
CA ASP A 185 -35.38 4.10 42.51
C ASP A 185 -36.19 4.49 41.27
N ALA A 186 -36.84 3.52 40.63
CA ALA A 186 -37.69 3.74 39.45
C ALA A 186 -38.91 4.66 39.70
N LYS A 187 -39.24 4.96 40.96
CA LYS A 187 -40.32 5.88 41.34
C LYS A 187 -39.86 7.34 41.42
N ASP A 188 -38.56 7.59 41.60
CA ASP A 188 -38.02 8.94 41.61
C ASP A 188 -37.86 9.50 40.18
N PRO A 189 -38.34 10.73 39.88
CA PRO A 189 -38.26 11.30 38.55
C PRO A 189 -36.84 11.54 38.01
N GLU A 190 -35.84 11.78 38.87
CA GLU A 190 -34.45 11.93 38.43
C GLU A 190 -33.81 10.57 38.13
N ASP A 191 -34.00 9.61 39.02
CA ASP A 191 -33.51 8.24 38.84
C ASP A 191 -34.13 7.58 37.61
N LYS A 192 -35.41 7.83 37.32
CA LYS A 192 -36.06 7.36 36.09
C LYS A 192 -35.39 7.89 34.82
N LYS A 193 -34.92 9.14 34.82
CA LYS A 193 -34.17 9.71 33.68
C LYS A 193 -32.79 9.06 33.55
N ARG A 194 -32.10 8.82 34.67
CA ARG A 194 -30.79 8.15 34.71
C ARG A 194 -30.89 6.70 34.22
N ILE A 195 -31.88 5.94 34.68
CA ILE A 195 -32.16 4.58 34.20
C ILE A 195 -32.39 4.59 32.69
N ALA A 196 -33.17 5.54 32.16
CA ALA A 196 -33.42 5.63 30.72
C ALA A 196 -32.15 5.93 29.91
N ALA A 197 -31.25 6.78 30.41
CA ALA A 197 -29.96 7.05 29.78
C ALA A 197 -29.05 5.81 29.82
N LEU A 198 -28.84 5.25 31.00
CA LEU A 198 -28.03 4.06 31.22
C LEU A 198 -28.53 2.85 30.41
N THR A 199 -29.85 2.68 30.26
CA THR A 199 -30.43 1.61 29.44
C THR A 199 -30.13 1.81 27.96
N ARG A 200 -30.09 3.05 27.46
CA ARG A 200 -29.68 3.33 26.07
C ARG A 200 -28.20 3.02 25.86
N ASP A 201 -27.35 3.39 26.81
CA ASP A 201 -25.92 3.11 26.75
C ASP A 201 -25.65 1.60 26.80
N LYS A 202 -26.33 0.88 27.69
CA LYS A 202 -26.32 -0.59 27.73
C LYS A 202 -26.74 -1.19 26.40
N ALA A 203 -27.82 -0.70 25.80
CA ALA A 203 -28.31 -1.20 24.52
C ALA A 203 -27.30 -0.93 23.38
N ALA A 204 -26.59 0.21 23.41
CA ALA A 204 -25.53 0.51 22.45
C ALA A 204 -24.34 -0.44 22.59
N LEU A 205 -23.88 -0.69 23.82
CA LEU A 205 -22.81 -1.65 24.11
C LEU A 205 -23.20 -3.08 23.71
N ALA A 206 -24.43 -3.50 24.01
CA ALA A 206 -24.94 -4.82 23.62
C ALA A 206 -24.99 -5.00 22.09
N ARG A 207 -25.37 -3.94 21.35
CA ARG A 207 -25.31 -3.94 19.87
C ARG A 207 -23.89 -4.06 19.36
N ARG A 208 -22.91 -3.42 20.01
CA ARG A 208 -21.50 -3.55 19.65
C ARG A 208 -21.02 -5.00 19.85
N CYS A 209 -21.36 -5.64 20.97
CA CYS A 209 -21.04 -7.05 21.20
C CYS A 209 -21.67 -7.94 20.12
N ALA A 210 -22.98 -7.79 19.87
CA ALA A 210 -23.69 -8.57 18.86
C ALA A 210 -23.12 -8.37 17.44
N ARG A 211 -22.63 -7.17 17.11
CA ARG A 211 -21.93 -6.92 15.85
C ARG A 211 -20.63 -7.73 15.76
N ALA A 212 -19.85 -7.80 16.83
CA ALA A 212 -18.62 -8.60 16.87
C ALA A 212 -18.92 -10.09 16.70
N ASP A 213 -19.99 -10.61 17.33
CA ASP A 213 -20.43 -12.00 17.15
C ASP A 213 -20.88 -12.28 15.70
N SER A 214 -21.66 -11.37 15.11
CA SER A 214 -22.10 -11.48 13.71
C SER A 214 -20.91 -11.52 12.76
N LEU A 215 -19.96 -10.59 12.93
CA LEU A 215 -18.76 -10.54 12.12
C LEU A 215 -17.91 -11.81 12.30
N LEU A 216 -17.77 -12.31 13.54
CA LEU A 216 -17.05 -13.54 13.80
C LEU A 216 -17.69 -14.74 13.07
N ALA A 217 -19.02 -14.82 13.05
CA ALA A 217 -19.75 -15.85 12.31
C ALA A 217 -19.57 -15.69 10.79
N GLU A 218 -19.64 -14.47 10.27
CA GLU A 218 -19.44 -14.16 8.85
C GLU A 218 -18.05 -14.57 8.34
N ILE A 219 -17.00 -14.39 9.16
CA ILE A 219 -15.63 -14.79 8.80
C ILE A 219 -15.31 -16.28 9.06
N GLY A 220 -16.32 -17.09 9.39
CA GLY A 220 -16.19 -18.52 9.62
C GLY A 220 -15.61 -18.90 10.98
N GLY A 221 -15.71 -18.02 11.97
CA GLY A 221 -15.25 -18.24 13.34
C GLY A 221 -13.77 -17.94 13.57
N GLN A 222 -13.34 -18.14 14.82
CA GLN A 222 -11.96 -17.95 15.25
C GLN A 222 -11.03 -18.93 14.52
N LEU A 223 -9.77 -18.52 14.35
CA LEU A 223 -8.69 -19.31 13.79
C LEU A 223 -8.57 -20.64 14.55
N THR A 224 -8.74 -21.73 13.82
CA THR A 224 -8.57 -23.07 14.36
C THR A 224 -7.10 -23.42 14.52
N GLU A 225 -6.78 -24.36 15.40
CA GLU A 225 -5.39 -24.82 15.60
C GLU A 225 -4.79 -25.39 14.30
N GLN A 226 -5.58 -26.08 13.48
CA GLN A 226 -5.13 -26.65 12.22
C GLN A 226 -4.83 -25.56 11.18
N GLU A 227 -5.71 -24.55 11.04
CA GLU A 227 -5.43 -23.39 10.17
C GLU A 227 -4.18 -22.64 10.64
N ALA A 228 -4.02 -22.45 11.95
CA ALA A 228 -2.85 -21.79 12.53
C ALA A 228 -1.56 -22.56 12.18
N LYS A 229 -1.58 -23.90 12.36
CA LYS A 229 -0.48 -24.78 12.00
C LYS A 229 -0.11 -24.65 10.53
N ASP A 230 -1.09 -24.72 9.63
CA ASP A 230 -0.84 -24.68 8.20
C ASP A 230 -0.23 -23.34 7.77
N LEU A 231 -0.71 -22.23 8.33
CA LEU A 231 -0.15 -20.90 8.06
C LEU A 231 1.25 -20.71 8.65
N ILE A 232 1.52 -21.21 9.86
CA ILE A 232 2.84 -21.16 10.47
C ILE A 232 3.85 -21.98 9.66
N LEU A 233 3.48 -23.19 9.24
CA LEU A 233 4.33 -24.02 8.41
C LEU A 233 4.58 -23.39 7.03
N LYS A 234 3.54 -22.79 6.43
CA LYS A 234 3.69 -22.03 5.19
C LYS A 234 4.67 -20.88 5.35
N LYS A 235 4.56 -20.08 6.41
CA LYS A 235 5.53 -19.02 6.74
C LYS A 235 6.95 -19.58 6.84
N ILE A 236 7.15 -20.65 7.60
CA ILE A 236 8.48 -21.23 7.82
C ILE A 236 9.08 -21.71 6.49
N TYR A 237 8.26 -22.32 5.63
CA TYR A 237 8.65 -22.75 4.29
C TYR A 237 9.01 -21.56 3.39
N ASP A 238 8.16 -20.55 3.32
CA ASP A 238 8.36 -19.34 2.51
C ASP A 238 9.66 -18.63 2.91
N LEU A 239 10.02 -18.62 4.20
CA LEU A 239 11.30 -18.09 4.67
C LEU A 239 12.51 -18.86 4.10
N VAL A 240 12.48 -20.20 4.08
CA VAL A 240 13.55 -21.01 3.45
C VAL A 240 13.61 -20.71 1.96
N ALA A 241 12.45 -20.74 1.29
CA ALA A 241 12.34 -20.57 -0.14
C ALA A 241 12.86 -19.20 -0.60
N ASN A 242 12.58 -18.14 0.18
CA ASN A 242 13.09 -16.80 -0.08
C ASN A 242 14.61 -16.71 0.12
N GLU A 243 15.15 -17.29 1.20
CA GLU A 243 16.59 -17.35 1.40
C GLU A 243 17.28 -18.12 0.26
N GLN A 244 16.76 -19.30 -0.11
CA GLN A 244 17.28 -20.07 -1.23
C GLN A 244 17.24 -19.26 -2.53
N THR A 245 16.12 -18.62 -2.84
CA THR A 245 15.94 -17.77 -4.02
C THR A 245 16.95 -16.62 -4.05
N ARG A 246 17.28 -16.02 -2.90
CA ARG A 246 18.30 -14.97 -2.80
C ARG A 246 19.68 -15.46 -3.27
N TYR A 247 20.10 -16.63 -2.78
CA TYR A 247 21.38 -17.24 -3.17
C TYR A 247 21.38 -17.66 -4.64
N LEU A 248 20.28 -18.24 -5.13
CA LEU A 248 20.12 -18.60 -6.54
C LEU A 248 20.20 -17.37 -7.46
N ASN A 249 19.55 -16.26 -7.08
CA ASN A 249 19.61 -15.01 -7.84
C ASN A 249 21.01 -14.41 -7.85
N ALA A 250 21.76 -14.52 -6.75
CA ALA A 250 23.16 -14.11 -6.71
C ALA A 250 24.04 -14.98 -7.63
N ALA A 251 23.84 -16.30 -7.63
CA ALA A 251 24.52 -17.21 -8.56
C ALA A 251 24.18 -16.89 -10.01
N ARG A 252 22.90 -16.63 -10.32
CA ARG A 252 22.44 -16.22 -11.64
C ARG A 252 23.13 -14.94 -12.12
N ARG A 253 23.18 -13.90 -11.29
CA ARG A 253 23.86 -12.63 -11.63
C ARG A 253 25.35 -12.84 -11.93
N ARG A 254 26.03 -13.70 -11.15
CA ARG A 254 27.43 -14.06 -11.42
C ARG A 254 27.61 -14.75 -12.76
N LEU A 255 26.71 -15.68 -13.12
CA LEU A 255 26.76 -16.37 -14.41
C LEU A 255 26.54 -15.38 -15.57
N ILE A 256 25.55 -14.50 -15.45
CA ILE A 256 25.29 -13.44 -16.45
C ILE A 256 26.54 -12.57 -16.63
N ALA A 257 27.15 -12.11 -15.54
CA ALA A 257 28.36 -11.30 -15.60
C ALA A 257 29.55 -12.03 -16.27
N VAL A 258 29.69 -13.34 -16.05
CA VAL A 258 30.72 -14.13 -16.77
C VAL A 258 30.44 -14.17 -18.27
N CYS A 259 29.18 -14.39 -18.66
CA CYS A 259 28.79 -14.37 -20.07
C CYS A 259 28.97 -12.98 -20.69
N GLU A 260 28.61 -11.90 -20.00
CA GLU A 260 28.83 -10.51 -20.42
C GLU A 260 30.31 -10.24 -20.60
N ASN A 261 31.17 -10.62 -19.64
CA ASN A 261 32.62 -10.45 -19.77
C ASN A 261 33.21 -11.21 -20.97
N LEU A 262 32.69 -12.42 -21.26
CA LEU A 262 33.12 -13.19 -22.44
C LEU A 262 32.61 -12.55 -23.73
N TRP A 263 31.38 -12.04 -23.72
CA TRP A 263 30.82 -11.29 -24.83
C TRP A 263 31.64 -10.03 -25.09
N ASP A 264 31.85 -9.17 -24.10
CA ASP A 264 32.65 -7.94 -24.24
C ASP A 264 34.06 -8.22 -24.78
N LYS A 265 34.67 -9.35 -24.38
CA LYS A 265 36.03 -9.71 -24.81
C LYS A 265 36.09 -10.35 -26.20
N TYR A 266 35.06 -11.06 -26.64
CA TYR A 266 35.13 -11.93 -27.82
C TYR A 266 33.97 -11.78 -28.82
N ALA A 267 33.01 -10.88 -28.57
CA ALA A 267 31.86 -10.67 -29.45
C ALA A 267 32.24 -9.97 -30.76
N VAL A 268 33.30 -9.16 -30.75
CA VAL A 268 33.81 -8.54 -31.98
C VAL A 268 34.55 -9.61 -32.78
N SER A 269 34.14 -9.82 -34.03
CA SER A 269 34.79 -10.82 -34.88
C SER A 269 36.19 -10.34 -35.27
N SER A 270 37.13 -11.28 -35.47
CA SER A 270 38.48 -10.95 -35.98
C SER A 270 38.42 -10.14 -37.26
N ARG A 271 37.39 -10.36 -38.10
CA ARG A 271 37.20 -9.66 -39.36
C ARG A 271 36.79 -8.21 -39.16
N ASP A 272 35.96 -7.93 -38.16
CA ASP A 272 35.54 -6.56 -37.84
C ASP A 272 36.72 -5.77 -37.25
N LEU A 273 37.51 -6.39 -36.37
CA LEU A 273 38.75 -5.79 -35.85
C LEU A 273 39.79 -5.56 -36.96
N GLU A 274 39.93 -6.49 -37.91
CA GLU A 274 40.83 -6.34 -39.06
C GLU A 274 40.36 -5.24 -40.02
N ALA A 275 39.06 -5.10 -40.22
CA ALA A 275 38.48 -4.04 -41.05
C ALA A 275 38.70 -2.66 -40.42
N GLU A 276 38.40 -2.49 -39.13
CA GLU A 276 38.62 -1.25 -38.39
C GLU A 276 40.12 -0.89 -38.34
N ARG A 277 41.00 -1.89 -38.19
CA ARG A 277 42.45 -1.70 -38.32
C ARG A 277 42.85 -1.24 -39.73
N ALA A 278 42.25 -1.80 -40.78
CA ALA A 278 42.56 -1.39 -42.16
C ALA A 278 42.05 0.02 -42.47
N ASP A 279 40.91 0.43 -41.92
CA ASP A 279 40.37 1.79 -42.01
C ASP A 279 41.30 2.79 -41.31
N THR A 280 41.66 2.53 -40.05
CA THR A 280 42.60 3.38 -39.28
C THR A 280 43.99 3.47 -39.91
N LEU A 281 44.50 2.38 -40.50
CA LEU A 281 45.75 2.41 -41.26
C LEU A 281 45.63 3.29 -42.52
N ARG A 282 44.51 3.22 -43.25
CA ARG A 282 44.27 4.09 -44.41
C ARG A 282 44.23 5.57 -44.02
N GLU A 283 43.62 5.90 -42.89
CA GLU A 283 43.63 7.28 -42.37
C GLU A 283 45.04 7.74 -41.99
N LEU A 284 45.80 6.88 -41.31
CA LEU A 284 47.19 7.18 -40.95
C LEU A 284 48.07 7.36 -42.19
N ASP A 285 47.97 6.47 -43.17
CA ASP A 285 48.72 6.55 -44.42
C ASP A 285 48.37 7.85 -45.16
N GLY A 286 47.09 8.25 -45.21
CA GLY A 286 46.69 9.53 -45.78
C GLY A 286 47.28 10.75 -45.06
N LEU A 287 47.39 10.70 -43.73
CA LEU A 287 48.05 11.75 -42.95
C LEU A 287 49.56 11.79 -43.19
N LEU A 288 50.21 10.63 -43.30
CA LEU A 288 51.64 10.51 -43.55
C LEU A 288 52.01 10.94 -44.97
N ASP A 289 51.20 10.59 -45.97
CA ASP A 289 51.32 11.07 -47.36
C ASP A 289 51.16 12.60 -47.41
N GLY A 290 50.14 13.15 -46.75
CA GLY A 290 49.93 14.61 -46.65
C GLY A 290 51.09 15.36 -45.97
N LEU A 291 51.88 14.69 -45.14
CA LEU A 291 53.08 15.22 -44.49
C LEU A 291 54.38 14.92 -45.27
N GLY A 292 54.30 14.18 -46.38
CA GLY A 292 55.42 13.81 -47.23
C GLY A 292 56.33 12.72 -46.67
N TYR A 293 55.82 11.89 -45.75
CA TYR A 293 56.56 10.75 -45.17
C TYR A 293 56.34 9.44 -45.92
N LEU A 294 55.36 9.38 -46.82
CA LEU A 294 55.14 8.27 -47.76
C LEU A 294 55.34 8.81 -49.19
N GLU A 295 55.92 7.99 -50.06
CA GLU A 295 56.09 8.26 -51.51
C GLU A 295 54.93 7.68 -52.32
#